data_AF-A0A377XLL9-F1
#
_entry.id   AF-A0A377XLL9-F1
#
_cell.length_a   1.000
_cell.length_b   1.000
_cell.length_c   1.000
_cell.angle_alpha   90.00
_cell.angle_beta   90.00
_cell.angle_gamma   90.00
#
_symmetry.space_group_name_H-M   'P 1'
#
loop_
_entity.id
_entity.type
_entity.pdbx_description
1 polymer ?
#
loop_
_entity_poly.entity_id
_entity_poly.type
_entity_poly.pdbx_seq_one_letter_code
_entity_poly.pdbx_strand_id
1 'polypeptide(L)'
;MLLTGTNLAESQQAQKLASRYSGCWSTAGVHPHDGSSWTPAVAEAIYTLAGEPQVVAIGECGLDFNRNFSTPHEQEVAFSAQLALAAELSMPVFLPLPRRPRSVSDAA
;
A
#
# COMPACT_ATOMS: atom_id res chain seq x y z
N MET A 1 8.28 -15.70 0.41
CA MET A 1 6.86 -15.32 0.27
C MET A 1 6.71 -13.87 0.70
N LEU A 2 5.92 -13.06 -0.01
CA LEU A 2 5.67 -11.66 0.34
C LEU A 2 4.22 -11.54 0.81
N LEU A 3 4.02 -11.02 2.02
CA LEU A 3 2.73 -10.82 2.66
C LEU A 3 2.30 -9.36 2.48
N THR A 4 1.18 -9.15 1.80
CA THR A 4 0.68 -7.81 1.51
C THR A 4 -0.09 -7.24 2.71
N GLY A 5 0.24 -6.00 3.07
CA GLY A 5 -0.61 -5.15 3.91
C GLY A 5 -1.36 -4.13 3.06
N THR A 6 -2.67 -4.01 3.26
CA THR A 6 -3.51 -3.04 2.50
C THR A 6 -3.92 -1.82 3.33
N ASN A 7 -3.71 -1.85 4.64
CA ASN A 7 -3.84 -0.71 5.54
C ASN A 7 -2.86 -0.86 6.72
N LEU A 8 -2.84 0.10 7.64
CA LEU A 8 -1.90 0.08 8.77
C LEU A 8 -2.06 -1.19 9.65
N ALA A 9 -3.29 -1.55 10.00
CA ALA A 9 -3.55 -2.69 10.87
C ALA A 9 -3.12 -4.01 10.21
N GLU A 10 -3.44 -4.19 8.93
CA GLU A 10 -3.02 -5.36 8.16
C GLU A 10 -1.51 -5.39 7.92
N SER A 11 -0.88 -4.24 7.66
CA SER A 11 0.58 -4.14 7.52
C SER A 11 1.29 -4.60 8.79
N GLN A 12 0.80 -4.21 9.96
CA GLN A 12 1.32 -4.69 11.25
C GLN A 12 1.14 -6.20 11.44
N GLN A 13 0.01 -6.74 11.01
CA GLN A 13 -0.23 -8.19 11.06
C GLN A 13 0.66 -8.96 10.09
N ALA A 14 0.84 -8.45 8.87
CA ALA A 14 1.71 -9.03 7.85
C ALA A 14 3.17 -9.05 8.31
N GLN A 15 3.67 -7.96 8.90
CA GLN A 15 5.02 -7.91 9.48
C GLN A 15 5.18 -8.91 10.63
N LYS A 16 4.20 -8.99 11.55
CA LYS A 16 4.24 -9.96 12.65
C LYS A 16 4.21 -11.41 12.18
N LEU A 17 3.54 -11.68 11.05
CA LEU A 17 3.53 -13.01 10.47
C LEU A 17 4.86 -13.29 9.75
N ALA A 18 5.39 -12.31 9.01
CA ALA A 18 6.68 -12.42 8.33
C ALA A 18 7.84 -12.67 9.32
N SER A 19 7.81 -12.07 10.51
CA SER A 19 8.84 -12.29 11.54
C SER A 19 8.81 -13.68 12.18
N ARG A 20 7.70 -14.41 12.06
CA ARG A 20 7.54 -15.77 12.61
C ARG A 20 8.06 -16.87 11.69
N TYR A 21 8.12 -16.64 10.38
CA TYR A 21 8.43 -17.66 9.39
C TYR A 21 9.65 -17.27 8.56
N SER A 22 10.63 -18.17 8.46
CA SER A 22 11.80 -17.98 7.60
C SER A 22 11.40 -17.85 6.13
N GLY A 23 12.03 -16.94 5.39
CA GLY A 23 11.74 -16.72 3.97
C GLY A 23 10.41 -16.00 3.70
N CYS A 24 9.86 -15.33 4.72
CA CYS A 24 8.71 -14.45 4.60
C CYS A 24 9.12 -12.99 4.79
N TRP A 25 8.51 -12.12 4.00
CA TRP A 25 8.64 -10.66 4.08
C TRP A 25 7.24 -10.06 3.96
N SER A 26 7.12 -8.77 4.23
CA SER A 26 5.86 -8.04 4.12
C SER A 26 6.02 -6.70 3.43
N THR A 27 4.89 -6.16 2.98
CA THR A 27 4.76 -4.75 2.57
C THR A 27 4.12 -3.95 3.70
N ALA A 28 4.29 -2.62 3.68
CA ALA A 28 3.57 -1.72 4.57
C ALA A 28 3.03 -0.52 3.80
N GLY A 29 1.72 -0.27 3.87
CA GLY A 29 1.10 0.83 3.15
C GLY A 29 -0.41 0.91 3.35
N VAL A 30 -1.01 1.80 2.56
CA VAL A 30 -2.45 2.05 2.50
C VAL A 30 -2.91 1.97 1.04
N HIS A 31 -3.81 1.03 0.80
CA HIS A 31 -4.42 0.74 -0.48
C HIS A 31 -5.35 1.89 -0.91
N PRO A 32 -5.50 2.18 -2.22
CA PRO A 32 -6.35 3.27 -2.71
C PRO A 32 -7.77 3.26 -2.16
N HIS A 33 -8.34 2.09 -1.88
CA HIS A 33 -9.69 2.00 -1.30
C HIS A 33 -9.77 2.62 0.09
N ASP A 34 -8.69 2.53 0.87
CA ASP A 34 -8.55 3.06 2.22
C ASP A 34 -7.81 4.41 2.24
N GLY A 35 -7.68 5.11 1.10
CA GLY A 35 -6.98 6.39 0.99
C GLY A 35 -7.46 7.47 1.97
N SER A 36 -8.76 7.48 2.29
CA SER A 36 -9.36 8.39 3.30
C SER A 36 -8.85 8.17 4.73
N SER A 37 -8.27 6.99 5.02
CA SER A 37 -7.64 6.70 6.31
C SER A 37 -6.23 7.30 6.45
N TRP A 38 -5.66 7.83 5.36
CA TRP A 38 -4.33 8.41 5.39
C TRP A 38 -4.30 9.69 6.22
N THR A 39 -3.49 9.66 7.29
CA THR A 39 -3.29 10.79 8.21
C THR A 39 -1.80 10.88 8.56
N PRO A 40 -1.32 12.02 9.11
CA PRO A 40 0.06 12.13 9.57
C PRO A 40 0.48 11.03 10.58
N ALA A 41 -0.45 10.64 11.46
CA ALA A 41 -0.20 9.56 12.42
C ALA A 41 -0.05 8.19 11.74
N VAL A 42 -0.83 7.92 10.68
CA VAL A 42 -0.68 6.70 9.87
C VAL A 42 0.64 6.73 9.10
N ALA A 43 1.03 7.88 8.55
CA ALA A 43 2.30 8.03 7.86
C ALA A 43 3.50 7.73 8.77
N GLU A 44 3.51 8.27 9.99
CA GLU A 44 4.54 8.00 11.00
C GLU A 44 4.56 6.52 11.42
N ALA A 45 3.39 5.90 11.56
CA ALA A 45 3.29 4.49 11.91
C ALA A 45 3.80 3.57 10.79
N ILE A 46 3.53 3.90 9.52
CA ILE A 46 4.08 3.17 8.36
C ILE A 46 5.59 3.39 8.25
N TYR A 47 6.09 4.62 8.45
CA TYR A 47 7.52 4.91 8.50
C TYR A 47 8.23 4.04 9.53
N THR A 48 7.69 4.00 10.76
CA THR A 48 8.23 3.20 11.85
C THR A 48 8.22 1.71 11.50
N LEU A 49 7.10 1.22 10.97
CA LEU A 49 6.95 -0.18 10.58
C LEU A 49 7.90 -0.58 9.45
N ALA A 50 8.18 0.32 8.51
CA ALA A 50 9.13 0.11 7.42
C ALA A 50 10.58 -0.05 7.88
N GLY A 51 10.91 0.36 9.12
CA GLY A 51 12.20 0.08 9.75
C GLY A 51 12.40 -1.38 10.17
N GLU A 52 11.34 -2.21 10.17
CA GLU A 52 11.43 -3.62 10.53
C GLU A 52 12.11 -4.44 9.42
N PRO A 53 13.04 -5.38 9.73
CA PRO A 53 13.80 -6.12 8.72
C PRO A 53 12.95 -6.94 7.73
N GLN A 54 11.73 -7.30 8.14
CA GLN A 54 10.82 -8.09 7.31
C GLN A 54 10.02 -7.22 6.34
N VAL A 55 9.95 -5.91 6.54
CA VAL A 55 9.24 -5.00 5.64
C VAL A 55 10.18 -4.55 4.54
N VAL A 56 9.89 -4.96 3.31
CA VAL A 56 10.82 -4.78 2.17
C VAL A 56 10.30 -3.87 1.07
N ALA A 57 9.04 -3.43 1.18
CA ALA A 57 8.43 -2.50 0.22
C ALA A 57 7.34 -1.66 0.88
N ILE A 58 7.15 -0.45 0.35
CA ILE A 58 5.99 0.39 0.68
C ILE A 58 4.83 0.01 -0.24
N GLY A 59 3.65 -0.21 0.33
CA GLY A 59 2.44 -0.61 -0.38
C GLY A 59 1.68 -1.74 0.33
N GLU A 60 0.56 -2.21 -0.19
CA GLU A 60 0.03 -1.90 -1.51
C GLU A 60 -0.53 -0.47 -1.59
N CYS A 61 -0.07 0.34 -2.55
CA CYS A 61 -0.52 1.71 -2.75
C CYS A 61 -0.69 2.04 -4.23
N GLY A 62 -1.51 3.04 -4.56
CA GLY A 62 -1.80 3.39 -5.95
C GLY A 62 -3.11 4.13 -6.10
N LEU A 63 -3.74 3.99 -7.26
CA LEU A 63 -5.00 4.64 -7.62
C LEU A 63 -6.00 3.60 -8.16
N ASP A 64 -7.22 3.62 -7.65
CA ASP A 64 -8.36 2.84 -8.15
C ASP A 64 -9.63 3.70 -8.22
N PHE A 65 -9.92 4.20 -9.43
CA PHE A 65 -11.08 5.04 -9.72
C PHE A 65 -12.33 4.25 -10.13
N ASN A 66 -12.30 2.92 -10.04
CA ASN A 66 -13.42 2.08 -10.47
C ASN A 66 -14.47 1.91 -9.36
N ARG A 67 -14.05 1.89 -8.09
CA ARG A 67 -14.94 1.65 -6.94
C ARG A 67 -15.20 2.88 -6.06
N ASN A 68 -14.31 3.88 -6.08
CA ASN A 68 -14.46 5.16 -5.38
C ASN A 68 -14.85 5.05 -3.88
N PHE A 69 -14.27 4.10 -3.13
CA PHE A 69 -14.42 4.04 -1.67
C PHE A 69 -13.74 5.23 -0.97
N SER A 70 -12.68 5.76 -1.58
CA SER A 70 -12.07 7.04 -1.26
C SER A 70 -12.14 7.94 -2.49
N THR A 71 -12.27 9.24 -2.28
CA THR A 71 -12.29 10.23 -3.38
C THR A 71 -10.97 10.22 -4.15
N PRO A 72 -10.95 10.59 -5.44
CA PRO A 72 -9.71 10.68 -6.21
C PRO A 72 -8.64 11.54 -5.53
N HIS A 73 -9.04 12.65 -4.89
CA HIS A 73 -8.14 13.52 -4.16
C HIS A 73 -7.48 12.82 -2.96
N GLU A 74 -8.27 12.11 -2.14
CA GLU A 74 -7.73 11.35 -1.00
C GLU A 74 -6.75 10.26 -1.45
N GLN A 75 -7.08 9.58 -2.56
CA GLN A 75 -6.19 8.57 -3.14
C GLN A 75 -4.87 9.20 -3.63
N GLU A 76 -4.92 10.33 -4.33
CA GLU A 76 -3.73 11.03 -4.82
C GLU A 76 -2.84 11.53 -3.69
N VAL A 77 -3.43 12.08 -2.63
CA VAL A 77 -2.70 12.55 -1.45
C VAL A 77 -2.02 11.37 -0.75
N ALA A 78 -2.75 10.29 -0.47
CA ALA A 78 -2.20 9.10 0.16
C ALA A 78 -1.11 8.43 -0.70
N PHE A 79 -1.31 8.36 -2.01
CA PHE A 79 -0.36 7.75 -2.92
C PHE A 79 0.94 8.57 -3.02
N SER A 80 0.82 9.89 -3.20
CA SER A 80 1.97 10.79 -3.29
C SER A 80 2.81 10.78 -2.01
N ALA A 81 2.15 10.75 -0.84
CA ALA A 81 2.83 10.67 0.44
C ALA A 81 3.59 9.34 0.61
N GLN A 82 3.00 8.22 0.19
CA GLN A 82 3.67 6.91 0.24
C GLN A 82 4.84 6.81 -0.75
N LEU A 83 4.76 7.46 -1.91
CA LEU A 83 5.89 7.56 -2.85
C LEU A 83 7.05 8.36 -2.25
N ALA A 84 6.75 9.49 -1.61
CA ALA A 84 7.77 10.29 -0.92
C ALA A 84 8.44 9.49 0.20
N LEU A 85 7.65 8.75 0.99
CA LEU A 85 8.14 7.88 2.04
C LEU A 85 9.06 6.77 1.50
N ALA A 86 8.66 6.10 0.42
CA ALA A 86 9.47 5.07 -0.21
C ALA A 86 10.80 5.62 -0.74
N ALA A 87 10.77 6.83 -1.34
CA ALA A 87 11.96 7.51 -1.82
C ALA A 87 12.92 7.88 -0.67
N GLU A 88 12.39 8.42 0.44
CA GLU A 88 13.16 8.75 1.63
C GLU A 88 13.86 7.51 2.21
N LEU A 89 13.13 6.39 2.32
CA LEU A 89 13.64 5.14 2.86
C LEU A 89 14.47 4.32 1.85
N SER A 90 14.60 4.80 0.60
CA SER A 90 15.22 4.05 -0.50
C SER A 90 14.63 2.65 -0.69
N MET A 91 13.32 2.52 -0.51
CA MET A 91 12.57 1.27 -0.61
C MET A 91 11.79 1.17 -1.93
N PRO A 92 11.60 -0.04 -2.47
CA PRO A 92 10.71 -0.25 -3.61
C PRO A 92 9.24 -0.04 -3.22
N VAL A 93 8.41 0.21 -4.22
CA VAL A 93 6.96 0.39 -4.09
C VAL A 93 6.22 -0.82 -4.67
N PHE A 94 5.22 -1.32 -3.94
CA PHE A 94 4.33 -2.39 -4.38
C PHE A 94 3.00 -1.78 -4.87
N LEU A 95 2.76 -1.86 -6.19
CA LEU A 95 1.64 -1.21 -6.86
C LEU A 95 0.63 -2.25 -7.39
N PRO A 96 -0.69 -2.08 -7.16
CA PRO A 96 -1.71 -2.78 -7.92
C PRO A 96 -1.65 -2.35 -9.39
N LEU A 97 -1.77 -3.30 -10.31
CA LEU A 97 -1.98 -2.95 -11.71
C LEU A 97 -3.38 -2.36 -11.89
N PRO A 98 -3.51 -1.17 -12.53
CA PRO A 98 -4.82 -0.63 -12.86
C PRO A 98 -5.55 -1.62 -13.77
N ARG A 99 -6.82 -1.92 -13.44
CA ARG A 99 -7.64 -2.73 -14.32
C ARG A 99 -7.84 -1.98 -15.63
N ARG A 100 -7.53 -2.64 -16.76
CA ARG A 100 -7.80 -2.11 -18.10
C ARG A 100 -9.27 -1.65 -18.15
N PRO A 101 -9.58 -0.42 -18.62
CA PRO A 101 -10.96 -0.05 -18.87
C PRO A 101 -11.55 -1.10 -19.82
N ARG A 102 -12.71 -1.69 -19.46
CA ARG A 102 -13.39 -2.63 -20.35
C ARG A 102 -13.62 -1.90 -21.68
N SER A 103 -13.12 -2.46 -22.76
CA SER A 103 -13.41 -1.92 -24.07
C SER A 103 -14.90 -2.12 -24.34
N VAL A 104 -15.54 -1.16 -25.01
CA VAL A 104 -16.95 -1.28 -25.42
C VAL A 104 -17.15 -2.49 -26.37
N SER A 105 -16.07 -3.05 -26.93
CA SER A 105 -16.11 -4.24 -27.80
C SER A 105 -16.16 -5.59 -27.10
N ASP A 106 -16.01 -5.66 -25.76
CA ASP A 106 -16.04 -6.95 -25.03
C ASP A 106 -17.46 -7.37 -24.60
N ALA A 107 -18.50 -6.67 -25.08
CA ALA A 107 -19.91 -6.91 -24.76
C ALA A 107 -20.76 -7.34 -25.98
N ALA A 108 -20.13 -7.80 -27.05
CA ALA A 108 -20.81 -8.33 -28.25
C ALA A 108 -20.46 -9.79 -28.48
#